data_AF-A0A955P7U4-F1
#
_entry.id   AF-A0A955P7U4-F1
#
_cell.length_a   1.000
_cell.length_b   1.000
_cell.length_c   1.000
_cell.angle_alpha   90.00
_cell.angle_beta   90.00
_cell.angle_gamma   90.00
#
_symmetry.space_group_name_H-M   'P 1'
#
loop_
_entity.id
_entity.type
_entity.pdbx_description
1 polymer ?
#
loop_
_entity_poly.entity_id
_entity_poly.type
_entity_poly.pdbx_seq_one_letter_code
_entity_poly.pdbx_strand_id
1 'polypeptide(L)'
;MIRLFPMVLVIGFFHIIPASGEPIDLKAGTPFDKSVRIEDDQPGGMDRQTAAYYFDLFTHLIFRCPTDLQDEMIRMSERLYQRCFPFSPDTVIPENLLEDTLRFYSKLSEQMAVVGIEWSTNEVSISQAPNTLSIAEGLVRYLLVEVSNSTANERHISIVQNQRVPLPPPTSISPGETRTIPVGILIEEENASQAILSVFEALTETGRDVSLPIGLGPPALVKGTLIEASEGGVWPGRVYVQGSDSFYRFGKQFADNVTLSEKQLLQFPQRPRNYKLPFFYSDGFFEVEIPPGETIVTLERGFEHPVVRERVDLAPGEIREVTLRSSREIDMKSLGWISGDTHIHWAKNWWSENEDLDLLAMVQRAEDLRVANNLTLLQNSGPQIFTAPTQFPMGPAPGYCGPDYHIQMGEEYRNDDFYGHLIFLGIQELIEPISTGRGSGGPPGTLDYPTNRWAIGECHDQGGLNIEAHGLGPFHRSDVPCNVVHGIADSLDQLAPEKYFRFLDCGFQLSLSNGSDHPARVAGIARTYVQVDGEFTYKSWLEGIRKNRTFTTSGPLLFLEVNGKGIGETLVAEEQTPLMIRARAWSRYPIGQFQVVSNHAILADEWIEGTSAEIEIEIPAE
;
A
#
# COMPACT_ATOMS: atom_id res chain seq x y z
N MET A 1 -36.47 -8.50 -13.64
CA MET A 1 -35.46 -9.59 -13.47
C MET A 1 -34.48 -9.07 -12.44
N ILE A 2 -34.71 -9.37 -11.17
CA ILE A 2 -33.99 -8.72 -10.09
C ILE A 2 -32.79 -9.55 -9.75
N ARG A 3 -31.65 -8.90 -9.94
CA ARG A 3 -30.34 -9.48 -9.78
C ARG A 3 -29.85 -9.08 -8.40
N LEU A 4 -29.40 -10.08 -7.67
CA LEU A 4 -28.87 -9.93 -6.33
C LEU A 4 -27.41 -9.53 -6.49
N PHE A 5 -27.09 -8.28 -6.19
CA PHE A 5 -25.73 -7.77 -6.29
C PHE A 5 -25.10 -7.70 -4.90
N PRO A 6 -23.89 -8.27 -4.68
CA PRO A 6 -23.08 -7.85 -3.56
C PRO A 6 -22.67 -6.41 -3.76
N MET A 7 -23.12 -5.55 -2.86
CA MET A 7 -22.21 -4.55 -2.36
C MET A 7 -22.49 -4.27 -0.91
N VAL A 8 -21.55 -4.71 -0.09
CA VAL A 8 -21.14 -4.03 1.12
C VAL A 8 -19.91 -3.24 0.74
N LEU A 9 -20.06 -1.93 0.60
CA LEU A 9 -18.94 -1.01 0.41
C LEU A 9 -18.35 -0.71 1.78
N VAL A 10 -17.11 -1.15 2.05
CA VAL A 10 -16.29 -0.49 3.09
C VAL A 10 -15.30 0.38 2.35
N ILE A 11 -15.57 1.69 2.40
CA ILE A 11 -14.79 2.73 1.75
C ILE A 11 -13.45 2.85 2.47
N GLY A 12 -12.39 2.48 1.79
CA GLY A 12 -11.02 2.90 2.08
C GLY A 12 -10.34 3.28 0.78
N PHE A 13 -10.17 4.60 0.59
CA PHE A 13 -9.46 5.31 -0.49
C PHE A 13 -10.29 5.81 -1.68
N PHE A 14 -10.53 7.12 -1.67
CA PHE A 14 -11.10 7.92 -2.75
C PHE A 14 -10.04 8.25 -3.81
N HIS A 15 -10.39 8.07 -5.09
CA HIS A 15 -9.85 8.87 -6.19
C HIS A 15 -11.02 9.68 -6.77
N ILE A 16 -11.03 10.98 -6.47
CA ILE A 16 -12.01 11.93 -7.00
C ILE A 16 -11.49 12.46 -8.33
N ILE A 17 -12.25 12.27 -9.41
CA ILE A 17 -12.14 13.10 -10.62
C ILE A 17 -13.56 13.60 -10.95
N PRO A 18 -13.78 14.91 -11.09
CA PRO A 18 -15.12 15.46 -11.28
C PRO A 18 -15.68 15.13 -12.67
N ALA A 19 -17.00 14.94 -12.71
CA ALA A 19 -17.78 14.68 -13.91
C ALA A 19 -18.17 15.98 -14.63
N SER A 20 -17.75 16.16 -15.88
CA SER A 20 -18.50 16.92 -16.88
C SER A 20 -18.00 16.59 -18.27
N GLY A 21 -18.85 16.00 -19.10
CA GLY A 21 -18.53 15.60 -20.46
C GLY A 21 -18.69 16.73 -21.47
N GLU A 22 -17.74 16.81 -22.39
CA GLU A 22 -17.94 16.97 -23.84
C GLU A 22 -16.72 16.35 -24.57
N PRO A 23 -16.86 15.79 -25.78
CA PRO A 23 -15.77 15.09 -26.46
C PRO A 23 -14.81 16.08 -27.13
N ILE A 24 -13.52 16.02 -26.79
CA ILE A 24 -12.47 16.82 -27.45
C ILE A 24 -11.71 15.95 -28.44
N ASP A 25 -11.74 16.36 -29.71
CA ASP A 25 -11.01 15.80 -30.85
C ASP A 25 -9.50 16.11 -30.73
N LEU A 26 -8.67 15.11 -30.44
CA LEU A 26 -7.21 15.26 -30.33
C LEU A 26 -6.52 14.67 -31.57
N LYS A 27 -6.16 15.56 -32.51
CA LYS A 27 -5.20 15.26 -33.57
C LYS A 27 -3.83 14.93 -32.97
N ALA A 28 -3.22 13.87 -33.51
CA ALA A 28 -1.94 13.33 -33.10
C ALA A 28 -0.76 14.32 -33.23
N GLY A 29 0.12 14.29 -32.21
CA GLY A 29 1.56 14.46 -32.37
C GLY A 29 2.16 15.81 -31.97
N THR A 30 2.71 15.89 -30.76
CA THR A 30 3.91 16.68 -30.45
C THR A 30 4.65 16.11 -29.22
N PRO A 31 5.99 16.17 -29.18
CA PRO A 31 6.79 15.65 -28.07
C PRO A 31 6.56 16.49 -26.81
N PHE A 32 6.67 15.86 -25.63
CA PHE A 32 6.61 16.51 -24.30
C PHE A 32 7.35 17.85 -24.32
N ASP A 33 6.59 18.93 -24.42
CA ASP A 33 7.14 20.27 -24.34
C ASP A 33 7.40 20.60 -22.87
N LYS A 34 8.63 20.99 -22.57
CA LYS A 34 9.09 21.39 -21.22
C LYS A 34 8.58 22.79 -20.83
N SER A 35 7.58 23.33 -21.53
CA SER A 35 7.01 24.65 -21.25
C SER A 35 5.50 24.65 -21.16
N VAL A 36 4.95 23.97 -20.16
CA VAL A 36 3.66 24.39 -19.60
C VAL A 36 3.94 25.39 -18.47
N ARG A 37 4.02 26.69 -18.82
CA ARG A 37 3.84 27.76 -17.84
C ARG A 37 2.35 27.85 -17.52
N ILE A 38 1.90 27.07 -16.55
CA ILE A 38 0.67 27.39 -15.82
C ILE A 38 1.01 28.60 -14.94
N GLU A 39 0.22 29.67 -15.05
CA GLU A 39 0.39 30.90 -14.27
C GLU A 39 0.42 30.60 -12.76
N ASP A 40 1.20 31.38 -11.99
CA ASP A 40 1.34 31.32 -10.52
C ASP A 40 0.06 31.77 -9.79
N ASP A 41 -1.11 31.35 -10.28
CA ASP A 41 -2.29 31.35 -9.43
C ASP A 41 -2.04 30.36 -8.28
N GLN A 42 -2.65 30.60 -7.12
CA GLN A 42 -2.44 29.82 -5.88
C GLN A 42 -3.61 28.83 -5.65
N PRO A 43 -3.93 27.90 -6.57
CA PRO A 43 -4.98 26.92 -6.30
C PRO A 43 -4.55 26.06 -5.11
N GLY A 44 -5.45 25.93 -4.13
CA GLY A 44 -5.14 25.27 -2.86
C GLY A 44 -4.51 26.15 -1.78
N GLY A 45 -4.34 27.46 -2.04
CA GLY A 45 -3.69 28.40 -1.13
C GLY A 45 -2.20 28.15 -0.90
N MET A 46 -1.55 27.33 -1.75
CA MET A 46 -0.16 26.92 -1.60
C MET A 46 0.63 27.06 -2.91
N ASP A 47 1.80 27.71 -2.86
CA ASP A 47 2.74 27.78 -3.97
C ASP A 47 3.51 26.46 -4.16
N ARG A 48 4.13 26.28 -5.34
CA ARG A 48 4.86 25.06 -5.66
C ARG A 48 6.12 24.84 -4.83
N GLN A 49 6.80 25.91 -4.39
CA GLN A 49 8.02 25.80 -3.58
C GLN A 49 7.67 25.32 -2.17
N THR A 50 6.62 25.87 -1.57
CA THR A 50 6.08 25.42 -0.28
C THR A 50 5.60 23.98 -0.37
N ALA A 51 4.91 23.59 -1.45
CA ALA A 51 4.50 22.21 -1.67
C ALA A 51 5.69 21.24 -1.80
N ALA A 52 6.74 21.64 -2.54
CA ALA A 52 7.95 20.85 -2.70
C ALA A 52 8.69 20.68 -1.37
N TYR A 53 8.78 21.74 -0.56
CA TYR A 53 9.35 21.69 0.79
C TYR A 53 8.64 20.66 1.68
N TYR A 54 7.30 20.74 1.80
CA TYR A 54 6.56 19.78 2.62
C TYR A 54 6.61 18.36 2.06
N PHE A 55 6.60 18.22 0.73
CA PHE A 55 6.79 16.93 0.08
C PHE A 55 8.15 16.31 0.46
N ASP A 56 9.25 17.06 0.38
CA ASP A 56 10.56 16.56 0.77
C ASP A 56 10.67 16.28 2.27
N LEU A 57 10.08 17.11 3.14
CA LEU A 57 10.00 16.88 4.59
C LEU A 57 9.30 15.55 4.90
N PHE A 58 8.08 15.37 4.41
CA PHE A 58 7.27 14.20 4.71
C PHE A 58 7.84 12.93 4.09
N THR A 59 8.32 13.00 2.84
CA THR A 59 8.94 11.83 2.21
C THR A 59 10.23 11.42 2.89
N HIS A 60 11.04 12.35 3.40
CA HIS A 60 12.22 12.00 4.20
C HIS A 60 11.83 11.20 5.45
N LEU A 61 10.80 11.64 6.17
CA LEU A 61 10.30 10.96 7.36
C LEU A 61 9.72 9.58 7.02
N ILE A 62 8.87 9.48 5.99
CA ILE A 62 8.28 8.24 5.48
C ILE A 62 9.35 7.15 5.20
N PHE A 63 10.53 7.54 4.71
CA PHE A 63 11.60 6.59 4.36
C PHE A 63 12.39 6.08 5.56
N ARG A 64 12.39 6.81 6.67
CA ARG A 64 13.36 6.62 7.73
C ARG A 64 12.75 6.39 9.10
N CYS A 65 11.55 6.90 9.29
CA CYS A 65 10.93 7.09 10.58
C CYS A 65 9.45 6.68 10.50
N PRO A 66 9.15 5.38 10.35
CA PRO A 66 7.77 4.93 10.31
C PRO A 66 7.08 5.24 11.64
N THR A 67 5.90 5.86 11.57
CA THR A 67 5.05 6.20 12.72
C THR A 67 3.61 5.74 12.49
N ASP A 68 2.74 5.86 13.48
CA ASP A 68 1.30 5.60 13.33
C ASP A 68 0.58 6.61 12.40
N LEU A 69 1.28 7.69 12.01
CA LEU A 69 0.82 8.66 11.01
C LEU A 69 1.29 8.33 9.59
N GLN A 70 1.99 7.22 9.36
CA GLN A 70 2.62 6.88 8.08
C GLN A 70 1.63 6.98 6.90
N ASP A 71 0.46 6.36 7.00
CA ASP A 71 -0.51 6.33 5.90
C ASP A 71 -1.08 7.72 5.58
N GLU A 72 -1.31 8.54 6.62
CA GLU A 72 -1.75 9.93 6.45
C GLU A 72 -0.65 10.79 5.84
N MET A 73 0.61 10.57 6.24
CA MET A 73 1.79 11.22 5.69
C MET A 73 1.98 10.88 4.20
N ILE A 74 1.78 9.61 3.82
CA ILE A 74 1.84 9.15 2.43
C ILE A 74 0.77 9.87 1.59
N ARG A 75 -0.48 9.86 2.04
CA ARG A 75 -1.58 10.55 1.34
C ARG A 75 -1.33 12.05 1.20
N MET A 76 -0.81 12.69 2.26
CA MET A 76 -0.46 14.10 2.21
C MET A 76 0.66 14.35 1.19
N SER A 77 1.69 13.50 1.19
CA SER A 77 2.80 13.56 0.23
C SER A 77 2.34 13.40 -1.22
N GLU A 78 1.39 12.50 -1.50
CA GLU A 78 0.79 12.36 -2.83
C GLU A 78 0.07 13.63 -3.28
N ARG A 79 -0.74 14.24 -2.40
CA ARG A 79 -1.43 15.51 -2.69
C ARG A 79 -0.44 16.65 -2.98
N LEU A 80 0.62 16.74 -2.17
CA LEU A 80 1.70 17.72 -2.37
C LEU A 80 2.47 17.46 -3.67
N TYR A 81 2.72 16.20 -3.99
CA TYR A 81 3.36 15.82 -5.25
C TYR A 81 2.52 16.25 -6.46
N GLN A 82 1.21 15.99 -6.44
CA GLN A 82 0.30 16.39 -7.51
C GLN A 82 0.30 17.92 -7.72
N ARG A 83 0.48 18.70 -6.65
CA ARG A 83 0.66 20.17 -6.74
C ARG A 83 1.97 20.55 -7.44
N CYS A 84 3.05 19.83 -7.15
CA CYS A 84 4.37 20.05 -7.77
C CYS A 84 4.40 19.61 -9.24
N PHE A 85 3.78 18.46 -9.56
CA PHE A 85 3.86 17.77 -10.84
C PHE A 85 2.47 17.25 -11.26
N PRO A 86 1.57 18.11 -11.79
CA PRO A 86 0.26 17.67 -12.22
C PRO A 86 0.39 16.70 -13.41
N PHE A 87 -0.17 15.50 -13.29
CA PHE A 87 -0.12 14.45 -14.32
C PHE A 87 -1.00 14.75 -15.54
N SER A 88 -2.10 15.46 -15.29
CA SER A 88 -3.09 15.84 -16.28
C SER A 88 -3.46 17.32 -16.10
N PRO A 89 -3.82 18.04 -17.18
CA PRO A 89 -4.49 19.33 -17.08
C PRO A 89 -5.71 19.32 -16.14
N ASP A 90 -6.35 18.16 -15.98
CA ASP A 90 -7.54 17.96 -15.15
C ASP A 90 -7.23 17.58 -13.68
N THR A 91 -5.95 17.62 -13.27
CA THR A 91 -5.57 17.30 -11.89
C THR A 91 -6.17 18.34 -10.94
N VAL A 92 -7.16 17.93 -10.14
CA VAL A 92 -7.81 18.80 -9.16
C VAL A 92 -6.93 18.95 -7.93
N ILE A 93 -6.40 20.14 -7.71
CA ILE A 93 -5.69 20.49 -6.47
C ILE A 93 -6.73 20.92 -5.43
N PRO A 94 -6.79 20.27 -4.26
CA PRO A 94 -7.75 20.65 -3.22
C PRO A 94 -7.58 22.10 -2.77
N GLU A 95 -8.67 22.84 -2.62
CA GLU A 95 -8.68 24.27 -2.24
C GLU A 95 -8.02 24.56 -0.87
N ASN A 96 -8.01 23.59 0.04
CA ASN A 96 -7.49 23.73 1.41
C ASN A 96 -6.15 23.01 1.64
N LEU A 97 -5.35 22.78 0.60
CA LEU A 97 -4.11 21.99 0.70
C LEU A 97 -3.13 22.55 1.75
N LEU A 98 -2.96 23.87 1.83
CA LEU A 98 -2.10 24.50 2.85
C LEU A 98 -2.61 24.25 4.26
N GLU A 99 -3.90 24.49 4.51
CA GLU A 99 -4.48 24.31 5.83
C GLU A 99 -4.38 22.85 6.29
N ASP A 100 -4.71 21.90 5.41
CA ASP A 100 -4.59 20.48 5.70
C ASP A 100 -3.14 20.07 6.00
N THR A 101 -2.18 20.62 5.25
CA THR A 101 -0.74 20.36 5.45
C THR A 101 -0.26 20.87 6.80
N LEU A 102 -0.66 22.08 7.18
CA LEU A 102 -0.30 22.68 8.47
C LEU A 102 -0.96 21.94 9.63
N ARG A 103 -2.23 21.54 9.48
CA ARG A 103 -2.94 20.72 10.46
C ARG A 103 -2.26 19.37 10.66
N PHE A 104 -1.84 18.72 9.57
CA PHE A 104 -1.09 17.48 9.63
C PHE A 104 0.29 17.66 10.28
N TYR A 105 1.01 18.73 9.93
CA TYR A 105 2.28 19.06 10.58
C TYR A 105 2.13 19.27 12.10
N SER A 106 1.07 19.96 12.54
CA SER A 106 0.78 20.12 13.97
C SER A 106 0.60 18.77 14.68
N LYS A 107 -0.12 17.83 14.05
CA LYS A 107 -0.30 16.48 14.58
C LYS A 107 1.04 15.73 14.66
N LEU A 108 1.90 15.90 13.66
CA LEU A 108 3.23 15.30 13.63
C LEU A 108 4.15 15.88 14.72
N SER A 109 4.11 17.19 14.95
CA SER A 109 4.94 17.86 15.96
C SER A 109 4.49 17.58 17.41
N GLU A 110 3.27 17.10 17.61
CA GLU A 110 2.80 16.57 18.89
C GLU A 110 3.40 15.20 19.23
N GLN A 111 3.74 14.39 18.22
CA GLN A 111 4.31 13.05 18.42
C GLN A 111 5.85 13.03 18.42
N MET A 112 6.47 13.99 17.73
CA MET A 112 7.91 14.09 17.57
C MET A 112 8.50 15.19 18.46
N ALA A 113 9.72 14.99 18.94
CA ALA A 113 10.41 16.05 19.66
C ALA A 113 10.83 17.18 18.70
N VAL A 114 10.49 18.42 19.06
CA VAL A 114 10.77 19.63 18.29
C VAL A 114 11.90 20.43 18.94
N VAL A 115 12.86 20.88 18.14
CA VAL A 115 13.96 21.75 18.56
C VAL A 115 13.98 23.00 17.68
N GLY A 116 13.87 24.18 18.29
CA GLY A 116 14.03 25.46 17.63
C GLY A 116 15.49 25.89 17.59
N ILE A 117 15.95 26.32 16.41
CA ILE A 117 17.26 26.92 16.19
C ILE A 117 17.07 28.30 15.56
N GLU A 118 17.72 29.29 16.14
CA GLU A 118 17.78 30.64 15.58
C GLU A 118 19.11 30.82 14.84
N TRP A 119 19.04 31.13 13.53
CA TRP A 119 20.20 31.50 12.74
C TRP A 119 20.23 33.02 12.55
N SER A 120 21.16 33.67 13.24
CA SER A 120 21.41 35.11 13.13
C SER A 120 22.74 35.41 12.42
N THR A 121 23.00 36.68 12.14
CA THR A 121 24.27 37.11 11.52
C THR A 121 25.48 36.76 12.39
N ASN A 122 25.30 36.76 13.71
CA ASN A 122 26.41 36.66 14.67
C ASN A 122 26.51 35.30 15.34
N GLU A 123 25.42 34.51 15.36
CA GLU A 123 25.35 33.23 16.06
C GLU A 123 24.25 32.31 15.52
N VAL A 124 24.44 31.02 15.80
CA VAL A 124 23.44 29.97 15.66
C VAL A 124 23.23 29.41 17.05
N SER A 125 22.00 29.45 17.56
CA SER A 125 21.70 29.08 18.95
C SER A 125 20.36 28.35 19.04
N ILE A 126 20.21 27.54 20.09
CA ILE A 126 18.94 26.86 20.38
C ILE A 126 17.96 27.90 20.94
N SER A 127 16.84 28.10 20.26
CA SER A 127 15.75 28.98 20.70
C SER A 127 14.70 28.23 21.52
N GLN A 128 14.53 26.93 21.26
CA GLN A 128 13.60 26.05 21.95
C GLN A 128 14.13 24.62 21.95
N ALA A 129 14.05 23.93 23.08
CA ALA A 129 14.37 22.50 23.16
C ALA A 129 13.61 21.84 24.31
N PRO A 130 13.38 20.53 24.25
CA PRO A 130 12.90 19.78 25.41
C PRO A 130 13.94 19.86 26.56
N ASN A 131 13.46 19.84 27.82
CA ASN A 131 14.32 19.92 29.01
C ASN A 131 15.40 18.84 29.03
N THR A 132 15.07 17.63 28.60
CA THR A 132 16.02 16.54 28.36
C THR A 132 15.43 15.63 27.30
N LEU A 133 16.18 15.40 26.22
CA LEU A 133 15.81 14.46 25.18
C LEU A 133 16.36 13.06 25.50
N SER A 134 15.48 12.11 25.80
CA SER A 134 15.90 10.72 26.05
C SER A 134 16.44 10.07 24.77
N ILE A 135 17.64 9.52 24.81
CA ILE A 135 18.25 8.81 23.68
C ILE A 135 18.59 7.40 24.15
N ALA A 136 18.17 6.41 23.38
CA ALA A 136 18.69 5.06 23.51
C ALA A 136 19.99 4.94 22.71
N GLU A 137 21.05 4.51 23.38
CA GLU A 137 22.35 4.29 22.78
C GLU A 137 22.25 3.37 21.56
N GLY A 138 22.88 3.76 20.44
CA GLY A 138 22.88 2.98 19.21
C GLY A 138 21.56 3.00 18.41
N LEU A 139 20.49 3.60 18.92
CA LEU A 139 19.23 3.76 18.19
C LEU A 139 19.08 5.17 17.61
N VAL A 140 18.68 5.25 16.35
CA VAL A 140 18.38 6.53 15.70
C VAL A 140 17.07 7.08 16.25
N ARG A 141 17.07 8.34 16.72
CA ARG A 141 15.87 9.10 17.06
C ARG A 141 15.75 10.31 16.14
N TYR A 142 14.67 10.38 15.36
CA TYR A 142 14.35 11.55 14.53
C TYR A 142 13.69 12.67 15.33
N LEU A 143 14.08 13.90 15.02
CA LEU A 143 13.53 15.14 15.56
C LEU A 143 13.06 16.05 14.43
N LEU A 144 12.17 16.97 14.76
CA LEU A 144 11.83 18.12 13.91
C LEU A 144 12.64 19.32 14.37
N VAL A 145 13.56 19.81 13.54
CA VAL A 145 14.38 20.98 13.86
C VAL A 145 13.86 22.19 13.11
N GLU A 146 13.21 23.10 13.82
CA GLU A 146 12.66 24.35 13.28
C GLU A 146 13.76 25.41 13.26
N VAL A 147 14.23 25.76 12.07
CA VAL A 147 15.28 26.75 11.87
C VAL A 147 14.67 28.08 11.42
N SER A 148 14.83 29.10 12.26
CA SER A 148 14.44 30.48 11.96
C SER A 148 15.63 31.25 11.38
N ASN A 149 15.40 32.00 10.30
CA ASN A 149 16.43 32.83 9.67
C ASN A 149 16.21 34.31 9.98
N SER A 150 16.87 34.85 11.01
CA SER A 150 16.88 36.29 11.31
C SER A 150 17.93 37.08 10.54
N THR A 151 18.54 36.52 9.49
CA THR A 151 19.49 37.25 8.64
C THR A 151 18.80 37.97 7.49
N ALA A 152 19.51 38.87 6.81
CA ALA A 152 18.97 39.63 5.69
C ALA A 152 18.92 38.86 4.36
N ASN A 153 19.51 37.66 4.29
CA ASN A 153 19.63 36.88 3.06
C ASN A 153 18.99 35.50 3.23
N GLU A 154 18.54 34.90 2.13
CA GLU A 154 18.16 33.49 2.09
C GLU A 154 19.35 32.61 2.51
N ARG A 155 19.05 31.49 3.15
CA ARG A 155 20.02 30.50 3.64
C ARG A 155 19.67 29.11 3.14
N HIS A 156 20.65 28.32 2.73
CA HIS A 156 20.47 26.91 2.38
C HIS A 156 21.04 26.04 3.50
N ILE A 157 20.21 25.69 4.46
CA ILE A 157 20.66 25.06 5.71
C ILE A 157 20.67 23.54 5.58
N SER A 158 21.72 22.93 6.10
CA SER A 158 21.81 21.50 6.39
C SER A 158 22.19 21.30 7.85
N ILE A 159 21.70 20.20 8.44
CA ILE A 159 21.97 19.86 9.83
C ILE A 159 22.43 18.40 9.89
N VAL A 160 23.59 18.17 10.50
CA VAL A 160 24.13 16.83 10.75
C VAL A 160 24.45 16.67 12.22
N GLN A 161 24.10 15.51 12.78
CA GLN A 161 24.58 15.09 14.09
C GLN A 161 25.57 13.92 13.95
N ASN A 162 25.21 12.92 13.14
CA ASN A 162 26.04 11.75 12.87
C ASN A 162 26.03 11.46 11.37
N GLN A 163 27.21 11.36 10.75
CA GLN A 163 27.37 11.14 9.31
C GLN A 163 26.86 9.77 8.83
N ARG A 164 26.67 8.81 9.76
CA ARG A 164 26.06 7.51 9.44
C ARG A 164 24.55 7.61 9.22
N VAL A 165 23.92 8.67 9.70
CA VAL A 165 22.50 8.92 9.48
C VAL A 165 22.33 9.73 8.19
N PRO A 166 21.57 9.23 7.20
CA PRO A 166 21.35 9.94 5.95
C PRO A 166 20.71 11.30 6.17
N LEU A 167 21.29 12.33 5.55
CA LEU A 167 20.85 13.71 5.68
C LEU A 167 19.62 13.98 4.80
N PRO A 168 18.66 14.82 5.26
CA PRO A 168 17.68 15.40 4.37
C PRO A 168 18.35 16.33 3.34
N PRO A 169 17.68 16.63 2.21
CA PRO A 169 18.17 17.65 1.29
C PRO A 169 18.30 19.01 2.01
N PRO A 170 19.29 19.86 1.62
CA PRO A 170 19.40 21.21 2.15
C PRO A 170 18.10 21.99 1.96
N THR A 171 17.69 22.73 2.99
CA THR A 171 16.42 23.48 2.99
C THR A 171 16.69 24.97 2.84
N SER A 172 16.08 25.59 1.84
CA SER A 172 16.11 27.05 1.65
C SER A 172 15.18 27.74 2.66
N ILE A 173 15.69 28.77 3.34
CA ILE A 173 14.95 29.53 4.37
C ILE A 173 15.10 31.02 4.08
N SER A 174 14.00 31.67 3.71
CA SER A 174 13.97 33.11 3.43
C SER A 174 14.19 33.95 4.69
N PRO A 175 14.61 35.22 4.57
CA PRO A 175 14.67 36.16 5.70
C PRO A 175 13.35 36.26 6.46
N GLY A 176 13.39 36.05 7.77
CA GLY A 176 12.23 36.09 8.66
C GLY A 176 11.33 34.85 8.62
N GLU A 177 11.68 33.83 7.84
CA GLU A 177 10.95 32.55 7.81
C GLU A 177 11.54 31.52 8.77
N THR A 178 10.69 30.55 9.13
CA THR A 178 11.07 29.33 9.83
C THR A 178 10.73 28.13 8.94
N ARG A 179 11.67 27.19 8.80
CA ARG A 179 11.45 25.91 8.12
C ARG A 179 11.90 24.76 9.00
N THR A 180 11.25 23.62 8.85
CA THR A 180 11.53 22.41 9.61
C THR A 180 12.43 21.49 8.81
N ILE A 181 13.49 21.03 9.44
CA ILE A 181 14.45 20.06 8.89
C ILE A 181 14.37 18.80 9.76
N PRO A 182 14.05 17.62 9.20
CA PRO A 182 14.03 16.39 9.98
C PRO A 182 15.47 15.92 10.23
N VAL A 183 15.85 15.74 11.50
CA VAL A 183 17.22 15.38 11.89
C VAL A 183 17.22 14.10 12.69
N GLY A 184 17.93 13.08 12.21
CA GLY A 184 18.16 11.86 12.98
C GLY A 184 19.40 12.00 13.87
N ILE A 185 19.22 11.72 15.17
CA ILE A 185 20.27 11.69 16.18
C ILE A 185 20.64 10.24 16.46
N LEU A 186 21.93 9.93 16.38
CA LEU A 186 22.53 8.64 16.72
C LEU A 186 23.75 8.87 17.62
N ILE A 187 23.60 8.47 18.88
CA ILE A 187 24.65 8.59 19.91
C ILE A 187 25.21 7.20 20.18
N GLU A 188 26.50 7.04 19.91
CA GLU A 188 27.27 5.79 20.11
C GLU A 188 28.35 5.98 21.20
N GLU A 189 28.54 7.21 21.70
CA GLU A 189 29.50 7.51 22.75
C GLU A 189 28.88 7.24 24.12
N GLU A 190 29.51 6.36 24.89
CA GLU A 190 29.11 6.09 26.27
C GLU A 190 29.15 7.37 27.13
N ASN A 191 28.12 7.59 27.94
CA ASN A 191 28.00 8.73 28.86
C ASN A 191 27.89 10.13 28.20
N ALA A 192 27.56 10.22 26.91
CA ALA A 192 27.28 11.51 26.30
C ALA A 192 26.07 12.20 26.98
N SER A 193 26.26 13.45 27.38
CA SER A 193 25.22 14.30 27.98
C SER A 193 24.67 15.36 27.01
N GLN A 194 25.27 15.47 25.83
CA GLN A 194 24.87 16.40 24.78
C GLN A 194 24.96 15.74 23.40
N ALA A 195 24.02 16.07 22.52
CA ALA A 195 24.11 15.80 21.09
C ALA A 195 24.57 17.09 20.38
N ILE A 196 25.69 17.03 19.66
CA ILE A 196 26.20 18.16 18.89
C ILE A 196 25.55 18.15 17.51
N LEU A 197 24.76 19.17 17.20
CA LEU A 197 24.19 19.38 15.87
C LEU A 197 25.06 20.41 15.13
N SER A 198 25.74 19.97 14.07
CA SER A 198 26.44 20.88 13.16
C SER A 198 25.45 21.44 12.15
N VAL A 199 25.12 22.72 12.31
CA VAL A 199 24.22 23.46 11.42
C VAL A 199 25.08 24.26 10.47
N PHE A 200 24.96 24.05 9.16
CA PHE A 200 25.84 24.68 8.19
C PHE A 200 25.11 25.14 6.93
N GLU A 201 25.68 26.16 6.30
CA GLU A 201 25.30 26.64 4.98
C GLU A 201 25.84 25.66 3.93
N ALA A 202 24.95 24.99 3.20
CA ALA A 202 25.32 23.92 2.27
C ALA A 202 26.17 24.40 1.09
N LEU A 203 26.04 25.67 0.69
CA LEU A 203 26.81 26.23 -0.43
C LEU A 203 28.24 26.63 -0.07
N THR A 204 28.47 27.03 1.18
CA THR A 204 29.77 27.56 1.64
C THR A 204 30.48 26.63 2.61
N GLU A 205 29.80 25.57 3.08
CA GLU A 205 30.25 24.64 4.12
C GLU A 205 30.66 25.34 5.43
N THR A 206 30.14 26.55 5.66
CA THR A 206 30.36 27.30 6.90
C THR A 206 29.24 26.99 7.88
N GLY A 207 29.60 26.44 9.03
CA GLY A 207 28.63 26.05 10.05
C GLY A 207 29.03 26.40 11.47
N ARG A 208 28.10 26.17 12.37
CA ARG A 208 28.30 26.24 13.82
C ARG A 208 27.65 25.05 14.48
N ASP A 209 28.26 24.63 15.57
CA ASP A 209 27.74 23.56 16.39
C ASP A 209 26.79 24.14 17.44
N VAL A 210 25.65 23.48 17.63
CA VAL A 210 24.76 23.70 18.76
C VAL A 210 24.68 22.43 19.60
N SER A 211 24.75 22.57 20.92
CA SER A 211 24.74 21.46 21.85
C SER A 211 23.33 21.27 22.43
N LEU A 212 22.68 20.16 22.09
CA LEU A 212 21.38 19.77 22.60
C LEU A 212 21.54 18.86 23.84
N PRO A 213 20.99 19.21 25.01
CA PRO A 213 21.03 18.34 26.18
C PRO A 213 20.27 17.02 25.96
N ILE A 214 20.92 15.90 26.27
CA ILE A 214 20.32 14.56 26.13
C ILE A 214 20.42 13.75 27.42
N GLY A 215 19.49 12.83 27.61
CA GLY A 215 19.57 11.77 28.59
C GLY A 215 19.86 10.46 27.89
N LEU A 216 21.11 9.98 27.92
CA LEU A 216 21.51 8.74 27.29
C LEU A 216 21.25 7.55 28.22
N GLY A 217 20.69 6.48 27.68
CA GLY A 217 20.56 5.19 28.38
C GLY A 217 20.63 4.01 27.41
N PRO A 218 20.90 2.79 27.92
CA PRO A 218 20.91 1.60 27.09
C PRO A 218 19.50 1.29 26.54
N PRO A 219 19.37 0.79 25.30
CA PRO A 219 18.10 0.32 24.77
C PRO A 219 17.59 -0.88 25.58
N ALA A 220 16.26 -1.06 25.59
CA ALA A 220 15.65 -2.30 26.05
C ALA A 220 15.54 -3.29 24.87
N LEU A 221 15.42 -4.59 25.17
CA LEU A 221 15.28 -5.66 24.19
C LEU A 221 13.95 -6.40 24.41
N VAL A 222 13.09 -6.39 23.40
CA VAL A 222 11.87 -7.20 23.38
C VAL A 222 12.14 -8.49 22.60
N LYS A 223 11.90 -9.63 23.24
CA LYS A 223 11.91 -10.96 22.62
C LYS A 223 10.49 -11.48 22.49
N GLY A 224 10.00 -11.58 21.25
CA GLY A 224 8.63 -11.97 20.98
C GLY A 224 8.48 -13.40 20.51
N THR A 225 7.38 -14.04 20.92
CA THR A 225 6.87 -15.29 20.34
C THR A 225 5.43 -15.10 19.88
N LEU A 226 5.11 -15.53 18.67
CA LEU A 226 3.78 -15.45 18.06
C LEU A 226 3.13 -16.84 18.09
N ILE A 227 1.92 -16.93 18.61
CA ILE A 227 1.21 -18.21 18.75
C ILE A 227 -0.18 -18.12 18.13
N GLU A 228 -0.48 -19.09 17.28
CA GLU A 228 -1.87 -19.39 16.91
C GLU A 228 -2.53 -20.17 18.03
N ALA A 229 -3.46 -19.53 18.72
CA ALA A 229 -4.10 -20.14 19.88
C ALA A 229 -5.11 -21.24 19.50
N SER A 230 -5.68 -21.22 18.30
CA SER A 230 -6.58 -22.30 17.84
C SER A 230 -5.85 -23.61 17.53
N GLU A 231 -4.59 -23.53 17.09
CA GLU A 231 -3.75 -24.67 16.71
C GLU A 231 -2.68 -25.02 17.77
N GLY A 232 -2.42 -24.11 18.71
CA GLY A 232 -1.46 -24.26 19.80
C GLY A 232 0.01 -24.15 19.40
N GLY A 233 0.30 -23.74 18.15
CA GLY A 233 1.63 -23.70 17.56
C GLY A 233 2.18 -22.29 17.37
N VAL A 234 3.50 -22.20 17.22
CA VAL A 234 4.17 -20.98 16.76
C VAL A 234 3.78 -20.72 15.31
N TRP A 235 3.46 -19.47 14.98
CA TRP A 235 2.98 -19.12 13.65
C TRP A 235 3.58 -17.80 13.14
N PRO A 236 3.86 -17.68 11.83
CA PRO A 236 4.28 -16.41 11.23
C PRO A 236 3.23 -15.31 11.39
N GLY A 237 3.66 -14.05 11.40
CA GLY A 237 2.76 -12.91 11.53
C GLY A 237 3.40 -11.58 11.17
N ARG A 238 2.57 -10.55 11.01
CA ARG A 238 3.01 -9.15 10.95
C ARG A 238 3.13 -8.59 12.36
N VAL A 239 4.29 -8.03 12.67
CA VAL A 239 4.60 -7.48 13.97
C VAL A 239 4.91 -5.99 13.84
N TYR A 240 4.27 -5.19 14.71
CA TYR A 240 4.54 -3.78 14.88
C TYR A 240 5.10 -3.59 16.28
N VAL A 241 6.22 -2.90 16.41
CA VAL A 241 6.80 -2.55 17.73
C VAL A 241 7.00 -1.05 17.78
N GLN A 242 6.08 -0.35 18.44
CA GLN A 242 6.13 1.10 18.64
C GLN A 242 6.85 1.40 19.94
N GLY A 243 7.91 2.21 19.88
CA GLY A 243 8.69 2.61 21.05
C GLY A 243 8.11 3.83 21.76
N SER A 244 8.72 4.19 22.88
CA SER A 244 8.36 5.36 23.69
C SER A 244 8.62 6.70 22.99
N ASP A 245 9.34 6.68 21.86
CA ASP A 245 9.55 7.81 20.97
C ASP A 245 8.53 7.86 19.80
N SER A 246 7.45 7.08 19.89
CA SER A 246 6.34 6.97 18.92
C SER A 246 6.70 6.30 17.60
N PHE A 247 7.93 5.82 17.43
CA PHE A 247 8.40 5.26 16.17
C PHE A 247 8.31 3.73 16.16
N TYR A 248 8.05 3.18 14.97
CA TYR A 248 8.12 1.74 14.77
C TYR A 248 9.58 1.28 14.60
N ARG A 249 9.92 0.16 15.23
CA ARG A 249 11.21 -0.52 15.12
C ARG A 249 11.04 -1.91 14.53
N PHE A 250 12.11 -2.37 13.88
CA PHE A 250 12.13 -3.60 13.10
C PHE A 250 12.84 -4.71 13.87
N GLY A 251 12.29 -5.91 13.78
CA GLY A 251 12.95 -7.11 14.28
C GLY A 251 14.24 -7.36 13.53
N LYS A 252 15.26 -7.86 14.22
CA LYS A 252 16.58 -8.16 13.61
C LYS A 252 16.47 -9.16 12.45
N GLN A 253 15.54 -10.10 12.57
CA GLN A 253 15.28 -11.08 11.52
C GLN A 253 14.63 -10.40 10.30
N PHE A 254 15.25 -10.57 9.13
CA PHE A 254 14.81 -9.98 7.86
C PHE A 254 14.82 -8.44 7.80
N ALA A 255 15.40 -7.74 8.77
CA ALA A 255 15.47 -6.27 8.78
C ALA A 255 16.04 -5.67 7.48
N ASP A 256 17.06 -6.34 6.94
CA ASP A 256 17.78 -5.93 5.75
C ASP A 256 17.14 -6.43 4.44
N ASN A 257 16.08 -7.25 4.52
CA ASN A 257 15.33 -7.67 3.34
C ASN A 257 14.33 -6.57 2.94
N VAL A 258 14.74 -5.73 1.99
CA VAL A 258 13.93 -4.61 1.47
C VAL A 258 12.64 -5.06 0.78
N THR A 259 12.57 -6.28 0.24
CA THR A 259 11.34 -6.86 -0.33
C THR A 259 10.24 -6.98 0.72
N LEU A 260 10.62 -7.25 1.97
CA LEU A 260 9.70 -7.34 3.11
C LEU A 260 9.56 -6.03 3.88
N SER A 261 10.59 -5.20 3.95
CA SER A 261 10.63 -4.02 4.83
C SER A 261 10.34 -2.69 4.14
N GLU A 262 10.35 -2.63 2.81
CA GLU A 262 10.16 -1.41 2.03
C GLU A 262 9.19 -1.56 0.87
N LYS A 263 8.49 -0.47 0.52
CA LYS A 263 7.61 -0.39 -0.66
C LYS A 263 7.77 0.92 -1.41
N GLN A 264 7.49 0.91 -2.70
CA GLN A 264 7.59 2.14 -3.52
C GLN A 264 6.50 3.13 -3.09
N LEU A 265 6.88 4.37 -2.78
CA LEU A 265 5.93 5.44 -2.40
C LEU A 265 5.15 5.95 -3.62
N LEU A 266 5.83 6.07 -4.76
CA LEU A 266 5.24 6.44 -6.04
C LEU A 266 5.85 5.54 -7.12
N GLN A 267 5.00 4.89 -7.93
CA GLN A 267 5.43 4.12 -9.09
C GLN A 267 5.95 5.09 -10.19
N PHE A 268 7.19 5.59 -10.07
CA PHE A 268 7.85 6.35 -11.14
C PHE A 268 9.22 5.80 -11.50
N PRO A 269 9.49 5.57 -12.81
CA PRO A 269 10.75 4.99 -13.27
C PRO A 269 11.97 5.91 -13.10
N GLN A 270 11.80 7.19 -12.75
CA GLN A 270 12.91 8.15 -12.71
C GLN A 270 13.45 8.47 -11.31
N ARG A 271 12.70 8.18 -10.23
CA ARG A 271 13.14 8.36 -8.82
C ARG A 271 12.37 7.42 -7.87
N PRO A 272 12.65 6.10 -7.86
CA PRO A 272 12.03 5.21 -6.89
C PRO A 272 12.39 5.67 -5.48
N ARG A 273 11.38 6.14 -4.76
CA ARG A 273 11.46 6.61 -3.40
C ARG A 273 10.71 5.56 -2.58
N ASN A 274 11.44 4.66 -1.92
CA ASN A 274 10.86 3.58 -1.14
C ASN A 274 10.59 4.03 0.29
N TYR A 275 9.41 3.72 0.81
CA TYR A 275 9.09 3.89 2.23
C TYR A 275 9.31 2.62 3.03
N LYS A 276 9.74 2.83 4.27
CA LYS A 276 9.89 1.76 5.24
C LYS A 276 8.52 1.47 5.84
N LEU A 277 8.15 0.19 5.90
CA LEU A 277 6.86 -0.23 6.45
C LEU A 277 6.79 0.06 7.96
N PRO A 278 5.61 0.19 8.57
CA PRO A 278 5.47 0.30 10.02
C PRO A 278 5.54 -1.04 10.76
N PHE A 279 5.70 -2.14 10.01
CA PHE A 279 5.77 -3.50 10.53
C PHE A 279 6.89 -4.29 9.86
N PHE A 280 7.19 -5.45 10.45
CA PHE A 280 8.01 -6.48 9.83
C PHE A 280 7.30 -7.83 9.91
N TYR A 281 7.69 -8.75 9.03
CA TYR A 281 7.27 -10.14 9.12
C TYR A 281 8.18 -10.91 10.06
N SER A 282 7.59 -11.81 10.85
CA SER A 282 8.30 -12.78 11.69
C SER A 282 7.83 -14.18 11.32
N ASP A 283 8.73 -15.16 11.39
CA ASP A 283 8.41 -16.58 11.23
C ASP A 283 7.78 -17.20 12.50
N GLY A 284 7.59 -16.39 13.54
CA GLY A 284 7.07 -16.79 14.84
C GLY A 284 7.91 -16.31 16.01
N PHE A 285 9.16 -15.93 15.78
CA PHE A 285 10.05 -15.34 16.78
C PHE A 285 10.61 -14.01 16.32
N PHE A 286 10.86 -13.08 17.24
CA PHE A 286 11.56 -11.84 16.92
C PHE A 286 12.33 -11.27 18.10
N GLU A 287 13.34 -10.47 17.78
CA GLU A 287 14.07 -9.63 18.75
C GLU A 287 14.14 -8.20 18.22
N VAL A 288 13.75 -7.22 19.04
CA VAL A 288 13.72 -5.80 18.68
C VAL A 288 14.36 -4.99 19.80
N GLU A 289 15.34 -4.15 19.46
CA GLU A 289 15.85 -3.12 20.37
C GLU A 289 14.97 -1.87 20.28
N ILE A 290 14.60 -1.32 21.44
CA ILE A 290 13.62 -0.25 21.56
C ILE A 290 14.07 0.76 22.63
N PRO A 291 13.76 2.06 22.49
CA PRO A 291 13.99 3.01 23.57
C PRO A 291 13.22 2.61 24.84
N PRO A 292 13.80 2.78 26.04
CA PRO A 292 13.11 2.51 27.30
C PRO A 292 11.83 3.35 27.46
N GLY A 293 10.86 2.82 28.19
CA GLY A 293 9.54 3.41 28.40
C GLY A 293 8.40 2.59 27.80
N GLU A 294 7.24 3.22 27.62
CA GLU A 294 6.06 2.58 27.05
C GLU A 294 6.36 2.07 25.62
N THR A 295 6.15 0.77 25.43
CA THR A 295 6.29 0.07 24.15
C THR A 295 5.00 -0.68 23.85
N ILE A 296 4.50 -0.54 22.62
CA ILE A 296 3.32 -1.25 22.14
C ILE A 296 3.77 -2.30 21.12
N VAL A 297 3.51 -3.56 21.42
CA VAL A 297 3.77 -4.69 20.54
C VAL A 297 2.43 -5.15 19.95
N THR A 298 2.29 -5.13 18.63
CA THR A 298 1.07 -5.54 17.94
C THR A 298 1.34 -6.72 17.02
N LEU A 299 0.47 -7.73 17.06
CA LEU A 299 0.41 -8.84 16.12
C LEU A 299 -0.82 -8.71 15.24
N GLU A 300 -0.61 -8.82 13.93
CA GLU A 300 -1.66 -9.09 12.95
C GLU A 300 -1.41 -10.42 12.24
N ARG A 301 -2.49 -11.18 12.01
CA ARG A 301 -2.50 -12.40 11.20
C ARG A 301 -3.68 -12.39 10.23
N GLY A 302 -3.44 -12.00 8.98
CA GLY A 302 -4.48 -11.96 7.94
C GLY A 302 -5.79 -11.27 8.31
N PHE A 303 -6.83 -11.49 7.52
CA PHE A 303 -8.15 -10.87 7.71
C PHE A 303 -9.13 -11.74 8.47
N GLU A 304 -8.71 -12.86 9.02
CA GLU A 304 -9.58 -13.81 9.74
C GLU A 304 -9.30 -13.86 11.24
N HIS A 305 -8.31 -13.08 11.69
CA HIS A 305 -7.86 -13.01 13.07
C HIS A 305 -7.94 -11.57 13.58
N PRO A 306 -8.19 -11.38 14.89
CA PRO A 306 -8.18 -10.07 15.50
C PRO A 306 -6.75 -9.54 15.61
N VAL A 307 -6.65 -8.22 15.75
CA VAL A 307 -5.39 -7.54 16.10
C VAL A 307 -5.13 -7.71 17.59
N VAL A 308 -3.95 -8.23 17.94
CA VAL A 308 -3.55 -8.44 19.33
C VAL A 308 -2.52 -7.38 19.71
N ARG A 309 -2.75 -6.65 20.80
CA ARG A 309 -1.85 -5.60 21.29
C ARG A 309 -1.44 -5.87 22.73
N GLU A 310 -0.15 -5.76 23.00
CA GLU A 310 0.42 -5.82 24.34
C GLU A 310 1.18 -4.52 24.61
N ARG A 311 0.93 -3.92 25.77
CA ARG A 311 1.65 -2.74 26.25
C ARG A 311 2.61 -3.17 27.36
N VAL A 312 3.87 -2.81 27.20
CA VAL A 312 4.92 -3.06 28.20
C VAL A 312 5.64 -1.75 28.49
N ASP A 313 6.00 -1.53 29.75
CA ASP A 313 6.84 -0.40 30.15
C ASP A 313 8.22 -0.95 30.51
N LEU A 314 9.24 -0.54 29.77
CA LEU A 314 10.57 -1.16 29.80
C LEU A 314 11.59 -0.25 30.49
N ALA A 315 12.32 -0.79 31.46
CA ALA A 315 13.45 -0.10 32.05
C ALA A 315 14.66 -0.05 31.10
N PRO A 316 15.59 0.91 31.27
CA PRO A 316 16.84 0.93 30.51
C PRO A 316 17.63 -0.37 30.63
N GLY A 317 18.02 -0.96 29.49
CA GLY A 317 18.79 -2.21 29.43
C GLY A 317 17.99 -3.48 29.76
N GLU A 318 16.68 -3.37 29.95
CA GLU A 318 15.82 -4.51 30.27
C GLU A 318 15.67 -5.45 29.07
N ILE A 319 15.66 -6.77 29.34
CA ILE A 319 15.24 -7.79 28.38
C ILE A 319 13.86 -8.30 28.80
N ARG A 320 12.86 -8.16 27.92
CA ARG A 320 11.48 -8.57 28.16
C ARG A 320 11.04 -9.62 27.15
N GLU A 321 10.53 -10.74 27.63
CA GLU A 321 9.83 -11.73 26.81
C GLU A 321 8.35 -11.38 26.70
N VAL A 322 7.82 -11.44 25.47
CA VAL A 322 6.43 -11.13 25.13
C VAL A 322 5.86 -12.28 24.32
N THR A 323 4.66 -12.75 24.66
CA THR A 323 3.98 -13.83 23.91
C THR A 323 2.63 -13.33 23.41
N LEU A 324 2.55 -13.08 22.11
CA LEU A 324 1.34 -12.62 21.44
C LEU A 324 0.54 -13.83 20.96
N ARG A 325 -0.71 -13.93 21.41
CA ARG A 325 -1.63 -15.03 21.08
C ARG A 325 -2.82 -14.49 20.32
N SER A 326 -2.97 -14.89 19.06
CA SER A 326 -4.18 -14.62 18.28
C SER A 326 -4.93 -15.92 17.99
N SER A 327 -6.25 -15.86 17.97
CA SER A 327 -7.12 -16.98 17.61
C SER A 327 -7.93 -16.57 16.39
N ARG A 328 -8.05 -17.45 15.40
CA ARG A 328 -8.98 -17.26 14.29
C ARG A 328 -10.41 -17.02 14.79
N GLU A 329 -11.01 -15.91 14.39
CA GLU A 329 -12.38 -15.55 14.76
C GLU A 329 -13.41 -16.02 13.72
N ILE A 330 -13.01 -16.05 12.46
CA ILE A 330 -13.84 -16.51 11.36
C ILE A 330 -13.01 -17.39 10.44
N ASP A 331 -13.48 -18.62 10.20
CA ASP A 331 -12.81 -19.56 9.31
C ASP A 331 -13.49 -19.55 7.94
N MET A 332 -13.02 -18.67 7.08
CA MET A 332 -13.56 -18.51 5.72
C MET A 332 -13.39 -19.79 4.92
N LYS A 333 -12.27 -20.52 5.09
CA LYS A 333 -12.06 -21.78 4.39
C LYS A 333 -13.13 -22.82 4.77
N SER A 334 -13.48 -22.92 6.06
CA SER A 334 -14.56 -23.80 6.51
C SER A 334 -15.93 -23.42 5.92
N LEU A 335 -16.13 -22.15 5.57
CA LEU A 335 -17.31 -21.61 4.90
C LEU A 335 -17.22 -21.72 3.35
N GLY A 336 -16.18 -22.38 2.84
CA GLY A 336 -15.91 -22.56 1.41
C GLY A 336 -15.25 -21.37 0.74
N TRP A 337 -14.84 -20.34 1.47
CA TRP A 337 -14.21 -19.12 0.93
C TRP A 337 -12.69 -19.16 1.09
N ILE A 338 -11.98 -19.05 -0.03
CA ILE A 338 -10.51 -19.17 -0.06
C ILE A 338 -9.90 -17.83 -0.49
N SER A 339 -9.04 -17.27 0.36
CA SER A 339 -8.30 -16.03 0.09
C SER A 339 -7.23 -16.24 -0.97
N GLY A 340 -7.07 -15.27 -1.87
CA GLY A 340 -6.03 -15.28 -2.88
C GLY A 340 -5.63 -13.92 -3.39
N ASP A 341 -4.35 -13.77 -3.70
CA ASP A 341 -3.77 -12.62 -4.38
C ASP A 341 -3.52 -13.04 -5.83
N THR A 342 -4.19 -12.37 -6.75
CA THR A 342 -4.16 -12.68 -8.18
C THR A 342 -2.95 -12.10 -8.90
N HIS A 343 -2.20 -11.18 -8.27
CA HIS A 343 -1.21 -10.36 -8.95
C HIS A 343 0.01 -10.15 -8.05
N ILE A 344 0.93 -11.11 -8.02
CA ILE A 344 2.21 -11.00 -7.32
C ILE A 344 3.34 -11.19 -8.31
N HIS A 345 4.37 -10.36 -8.23
CA HIS A 345 5.66 -10.62 -8.86
C HIS A 345 6.70 -10.80 -7.75
N TRP A 346 6.92 -12.05 -7.32
CA TRP A 346 7.80 -12.36 -6.19
C TRP A 346 9.28 -12.22 -6.58
N ALA A 347 9.73 -10.97 -6.56
CA ALA A 347 11.06 -10.53 -6.89
C ALA A 347 11.47 -9.45 -5.89
N LYS A 348 12.77 -9.14 -5.84
CA LYS A 348 13.25 -7.98 -5.08
C LYS A 348 12.58 -6.69 -5.60
N ASN A 349 12.61 -5.61 -4.83
CA ASN A 349 11.95 -4.34 -5.18
C ASN A 349 12.35 -3.72 -6.55
N TRP A 350 13.42 -4.19 -7.18
CA TRP A 350 13.87 -3.81 -8.54
C TRP A 350 13.28 -4.71 -9.64
N TRP A 351 12.43 -5.67 -9.29
CA TRP A 351 11.69 -6.62 -10.14
C TRP A 351 12.54 -7.63 -10.92
N SER A 352 13.80 -7.31 -11.20
CA SER A 352 14.68 -8.06 -12.11
C SER A 352 15.35 -9.29 -11.51
N GLU A 353 15.22 -9.51 -10.21
CA GLU A 353 15.86 -10.60 -9.48
C GLU A 353 14.82 -11.32 -8.63
N ASN A 354 14.70 -12.64 -8.82
CA ASN A 354 13.82 -13.50 -8.03
C ASN A 354 14.09 -13.33 -6.52
N GLU A 355 13.03 -13.34 -5.73
CA GLU A 355 13.12 -13.47 -4.28
C GLU A 355 12.87 -14.93 -3.87
N ASP A 356 13.40 -15.32 -2.71
CA ASP A 356 13.23 -16.66 -2.15
C ASP A 356 11.75 -16.97 -1.89
N LEU A 357 11.26 -18.09 -2.44
CA LEU A 357 9.86 -18.52 -2.27
C LEU A 357 9.56 -18.99 -0.85
N ASP A 358 10.56 -19.36 -0.04
CA ASP A 358 10.36 -19.62 1.39
C ASP A 358 9.86 -18.36 2.11
N LEU A 359 10.28 -17.17 1.66
CA LEU A 359 9.76 -15.91 2.18
C LEU A 359 8.31 -15.66 1.73
N LEU A 360 7.93 -15.99 0.49
CA LEU A 360 6.53 -15.90 0.04
C LEU A 360 5.65 -16.85 0.86
N ALA A 361 6.10 -18.08 1.08
CA ALA A 361 5.38 -19.07 1.87
C ALA A 361 5.21 -18.62 3.33
N MET A 362 6.21 -17.96 3.91
CA MET A 362 6.09 -17.34 5.23
C MET A 362 5.08 -16.18 5.22
N VAL A 363 5.15 -15.30 4.22
CA VAL A 363 4.18 -14.20 4.04
C VAL A 363 2.76 -14.74 3.87
N GLN A 364 2.54 -15.81 3.09
CA GLN A 364 1.22 -16.45 2.97
C GLN A 364 0.66 -16.87 4.33
N ARG A 365 1.50 -17.45 5.20
CA ARG A 365 1.09 -17.89 6.54
C ARG A 365 0.84 -16.71 7.47
N ALA A 366 1.67 -15.67 7.41
CA ALA A 366 1.53 -14.46 8.20
C ALA A 366 0.28 -13.65 7.80
N GLU A 367 -0.01 -13.61 6.50
CA GLU A 367 -1.16 -12.94 5.91
C GLU A 367 -2.43 -13.77 5.91
N ASP A 368 -2.35 -15.05 6.26
CA ASP A 368 -3.44 -16.01 6.02
C ASP A 368 -3.97 -15.94 4.56
N LEU A 369 -3.02 -15.79 3.63
CA LEU A 369 -3.25 -15.72 2.20
C LEU A 369 -3.07 -17.10 1.59
N ARG A 370 -4.17 -17.78 1.27
CA ARG A 370 -4.16 -19.19 0.89
C ARG A 370 -3.65 -19.43 -0.53
N VAL A 371 -3.90 -18.50 -1.46
CA VAL A 371 -3.44 -18.58 -2.85
C VAL A 371 -2.56 -17.39 -3.18
N ALA A 372 -1.34 -17.64 -3.68
CA ALA A 372 -0.44 -16.61 -4.21
C ALA A 372 -0.14 -16.92 -5.68
N ASN A 373 -0.55 -16.02 -6.58
CA ASN A 373 -0.29 -16.14 -8.00
C ASN A 373 0.95 -15.31 -8.38
N ASN A 374 2.07 -15.98 -8.55
CA ASN A 374 3.38 -15.43 -8.86
C ASN A 374 3.56 -15.30 -10.39
N LEU A 375 3.34 -14.12 -10.92
CA LEU A 375 3.22 -13.82 -12.34
C LEU A 375 4.57 -13.46 -12.96
N THR A 376 4.95 -14.17 -14.01
CA THR A 376 6.09 -13.81 -14.86
C THR A 376 5.69 -12.66 -15.78
N LEU A 377 6.54 -11.64 -15.90
CA LEU A 377 6.38 -10.53 -16.85
C LEU A 377 7.66 -10.31 -17.65
N LEU A 378 7.57 -9.56 -18.76
CA LEU A 378 8.71 -9.04 -19.51
C LEU A 378 8.82 -7.53 -19.30
N GLN A 379 9.84 -7.08 -18.58
CA GLN A 379 10.15 -5.65 -18.46
C GLN A 379 11.18 -5.23 -19.49
N ASN A 380 10.84 -4.20 -20.26
CA ASN A 380 11.74 -3.58 -21.22
C ASN A 380 11.79 -2.07 -20.98
N SER A 381 12.73 -1.63 -20.13
CA SER A 381 12.93 -0.21 -19.85
C SER A 381 14.08 0.41 -20.65
N GLY A 382 14.56 -0.27 -21.69
CA GLY A 382 15.73 0.12 -22.49
C GLY A 382 17.00 -0.62 -22.04
N PRO A 383 17.82 -0.07 -21.10
CA PRO A 383 19.08 -0.70 -20.69
C PRO A 383 18.90 -1.92 -19.77
N GLN A 384 17.70 -2.12 -19.22
CA GLN A 384 17.35 -3.30 -18.43
C GLN A 384 16.15 -3.98 -19.09
N ILE A 385 16.42 -5.15 -19.66
CA ILE A 385 15.43 -6.04 -20.24
C ILE A 385 15.52 -7.36 -19.47
N PHE A 386 14.42 -7.80 -18.88
CA PHE A 386 14.38 -9.03 -18.11
C PHE A 386 13.01 -9.67 -18.12
N THR A 387 12.99 -10.99 -17.92
CA THR A 387 11.79 -11.78 -17.65
C THR A 387 11.90 -12.35 -16.26
N ALA A 388 10.99 -11.95 -15.37
CA ALA A 388 10.97 -12.35 -13.97
C ALA A 388 9.55 -12.13 -13.40
N PRO A 389 9.22 -12.73 -12.25
CA PRO A 389 9.84 -13.89 -11.61
C PRO A 389 9.93 -15.13 -12.51
N THR A 390 10.94 -15.99 -12.32
CA THR A 390 11.14 -17.24 -13.10
C THR A 390 11.55 -18.44 -12.21
N GLN A 391 11.11 -18.46 -10.95
CA GLN A 391 11.52 -19.50 -9.99
C GLN A 391 11.12 -20.93 -10.43
N PHE A 392 9.97 -21.07 -11.10
CA PHE A 392 9.47 -22.33 -11.64
C PHE A 392 8.78 -22.12 -12.99
N PRO A 393 8.58 -23.19 -13.80
CA PRO A 393 7.70 -23.14 -14.96
C PRO A 393 6.26 -22.77 -14.60
N MET A 394 5.48 -22.35 -15.59
CA MET A 394 4.04 -22.09 -15.43
C MET A 394 3.35 -23.31 -14.80
N GLY A 395 2.47 -23.08 -13.83
CA GLY A 395 1.88 -24.16 -13.04
C GLY A 395 2.16 -24.07 -11.53
N PRO A 396 1.80 -25.12 -10.78
CA PRO A 396 2.05 -25.19 -9.34
C PRO A 396 3.54 -25.15 -9.01
N ALA A 397 3.94 -24.34 -8.02
CA ALA A 397 5.32 -24.31 -7.51
C ALA A 397 5.59 -25.55 -6.64
N PRO A 398 6.45 -26.49 -7.06
CA PRO A 398 6.67 -27.73 -6.32
C PRO A 398 7.19 -27.48 -4.90
N GLY A 399 6.59 -28.15 -3.92
CA GLY A 399 6.92 -27.97 -2.49
C GLY A 399 6.13 -26.87 -1.78
N TYR A 400 5.41 -26.02 -2.51
CA TYR A 400 4.64 -24.89 -1.98
C TYR A 400 3.13 -25.02 -2.21
N CYS A 401 2.66 -26.24 -2.50
CA CYS A 401 1.26 -26.54 -2.75
C CYS A 401 0.76 -27.61 -1.78
N GLY A 402 -0.34 -27.33 -1.08
CA GLY A 402 -0.97 -28.24 -0.14
C GLY A 402 -2.46 -27.92 0.04
N PRO A 403 -3.12 -28.57 1.01
CA PRO A 403 -4.56 -28.39 1.24
C PRO A 403 -4.91 -27.01 1.83
N ASP A 404 -3.95 -26.25 2.35
CA ASP A 404 -4.18 -24.96 3.00
C ASP A 404 -3.60 -23.76 2.26
N TYR A 405 -2.47 -23.96 1.60
CA TYR A 405 -1.69 -22.91 0.93
C TYR A 405 -1.23 -23.41 -0.45
N HIS A 406 -1.21 -22.50 -1.42
CA HIS A 406 -0.83 -22.79 -2.80
C HIS A 406 -0.08 -21.60 -3.40
N ILE A 407 1.11 -21.84 -3.94
CA ILE A 407 1.83 -20.90 -4.81
C ILE A 407 1.71 -21.39 -6.25
N GLN A 408 1.20 -20.53 -7.12
CA GLN A 408 1.04 -20.80 -8.54
C GLN A 408 1.95 -19.87 -9.34
N MET A 409 2.70 -20.39 -10.31
CA MET A 409 3.30 -19.59 -11.36
C MET A 409 2.27 -19.28 -12.45
N GLY A 410 2.15 -18.00 -12.81
CA GLY A 410 1.31 -17.50 -13.89
C GLY A 410 2.04 -16.44 -14.71
N GLU A 411 1.31 -15.67 -15.50
CA GLU A 411 1.88 -14.66 -16.39
C GLU A 411 1.11 -13.33 -16.27
N GLU A 412 1.84 -12.22 -16.37
CA GLU A 412 1.27 -10.92 -16.72
C GLU A 412 1.71 -10.57 -18.14
N TYR A 413 0.76 -10.64 -19.07
CA TYR A 413 0.94 -10.29 -20.48
C TYR A 413 0.70 -8.79 -20.66
N ARG A 414 1.62 -8.08 -21.34
CA ARG A 414 1.64 -6.62 -21.27
C ARG A 414 1.59 -5.93 -22.64
N ASN A 415 0.70 -4.96 -22.76
CA ASN A 415 0.72 -3.95 -23.81
C ASN A 415 0.58 -2.55 -23.18
N ASP A 416 1.64 -1.74 -23.23
CA ASP A 416 1.67 -0.43 -22.56
C ASP A 416 1.03 0.69 -23.39
N ASP A 417 0.74 0.46 -24.68
CA ASP A 417 0.30 1.52 -25.60
C ASP A 417 -1.22 1.60 -25.75
N PHE A 418 -1.91 0.48 -26.07
CA PHE A 418 -3.34 0.49 -26.43
C PHE A 418 -4.21 -0.51 -25.66
N TYR A 419 -3.75 -1.75 -25.46
CA TYR A 419 -4.62 -2.85 -25.03
C TYR A 419 -4.60 -3.07 -23.51
N GLY A 420 -3.56 -2.63 -22.82
CA GLY A 420 -3.42 -2.82 -21.38
C GLY A 420 -2.83 -4.19 -21.03
N HIS A 421 -2.78 -4.50 -19.73
CA HIS A 421 -2.16 -5.73 -19.21
C HIS A 421 -3.22 -6.76 -18.83
N LEU A 422 -2.86 -8.03 -18.97
CA LEU A 422 -3.67 -9.20 -18.66
C LEU A 422 -2.92 -10.10 -17.69
N ILE A 423 -3.62 -10.64 -16.72
CA ILE A 423 -3.10 -11.69 -15.84
C ILE A 423 -3.65 -13.02 -16.33
N PHE A 424 -2.75 -13.98 -16.57
CA PHE A 424 -3.11 -15.35 -16.96
C PHE A 424 -2.81 -16.32 -15.83
N LEU A 425 -3.88 -16.97 -15.36
CA LEU A 425 -3.87 -17.92 -14.27
C LEU A 425 -4.19 -19.33 -14.76
N GLY A 426 -3.49 -20.33 -14.25
CA GLY A 426 -3.77 -21.74 -14.60
C GLY A 426 -3.32 -22.17 -15.99
N ILE A 427 -2.51 -21.34 -16.67
CA ILE A 427 -1.76 -21.72 -17.86
C ILE A 427 -0.69 -22.77 -17.53
N GLN A 428 -0.34 -23.60 -18.52
CA GLN A 428 0.65 -24.67 -18.42
C GLN A 428 1.98 -24.30 -19.08
N GLU A 429 1.94 -23.38 -20.04
CA GLU A 429 3.08 -22.84 -20.77
C GLU A 429 2.91 -21.32 -20.93
N LEU A 430 4.04 -20.61 -20.97
CA LEU A 430 4.06 -19.16 -21.16
C LEU A 430 3.52 -18.80 -22.55
N ILE A 431 2.74 -17.72 -22.65
CA ILE A 431 2.17 -17.25 -23.91
C ILE A 431 3.15 -16.25 -24.53
N GLU A 432 3.75 -16.64 -25.66
CA GLU A 432 4.71 -15.79 -26.36
C GLU A 432 4.08 -15.03 -27.54
N PRO A 433 4.43 -13.75 -27.77
CA PRO A 433 5.37 -12.95 -26.97
C PRO A 433 4.73 -12.46 -25.65
N ILE A 434 5.49 -12.44 -24.55
CA ILE A 434 5.02 -12.03 -23.20
C ILE A 434 4.53 -10.56 -23.16
N SER A 435 5.02 -9.73 -24.09
CA SER A 435 4.61 -8.33 -24.20
C SER A 435 4.66 -7.86 -25.65
N THR A 436 3.75 -6.95 -26.00
CA THR A 436 3.65 -6.34 -27.34
C THR A 436 3.62 -4.82 -27.25
N GLY A 437 3.80 -4.17 -28.40
CA GLY A 437 3.73 -2.72 -28.49
C GLY A 437 4.96 -1.99 -27.96
N ARG A 438 4.91 -0.66 -28.01
CA ARG A 438 5.92 0.22 -27.43
C ARG A 438 5.89 0.12 -25.90
N GLY A 439 7.06 0.09 -25.28
CA GLY A 439 7.21 0.01 -23.82
C GLY A 439 7.79 -1.35 -23.47
N SER A 440 7.06 -2.12 -22.68
CA SER A 440 7.41 -3.48 -22.26
C SER A 440 7.67 -4.44 -23.43
N GLY A 441 6.97 -4.27 -24.56
CA GLY A 441 7.18 -5.09 -25.76
C GLY A 441 8.43 -4.70 -26.56
N GLY A 442 8.90 -3.45 -26.45
CA GLY A 442 10.05 -2.99 -27.24
C GLY A 442 10.14 -1.47 -27.46
N PRO A 443 11.16 -1.03 -28.21
CA PRO A 443 11.34 0.38 -28.57
C PRO A 443 10.18 0.90 -29.45
N PRO A 444 10.05 2.23 -29.63
CA PRO A 444 9.06 2.80 -30.53
C PRO A 444 9.10 2.16 -31.93
N GLY A 445 7.94 1.75 -32.44
CA GLY A 445 7.80 1.02 -33.71
C GLY A 445 7.66 -0.50 -33.55
N THR A 446 7.77 -1.02 -32.33
CA THR A 446 7.38 -2.41 -32.01
C THR A 446 5.88 -2.58 -32.23
N LEU A 447 5.47 -3.67 -32.88
CA LEU A 447 4.08 -3.90 -33.23
C LEU A 447 3.25 -4.27 -31.98
N ASP A 448 2.05 -3.70 -31.88
CA ASP A 448 0.97 -4.16 -30.98
C ASP A 448 0.32 -5.44 -31.54
N TYR A 449 1.14 -6.43 -31.86
CA TYR A 449 0.70 -7.71 -32.41
C TYR A 449 1.52 -8.85 -31.80
N PRO A 450 0.86 -9.94 -31.35
CA PRO A 450 -0.59 -10.18 -31.37
C PRO A 450 -1.38 -9.31 -30.37
N THR A 451 -2.70 -9.21 -30.58
CA THR A 451 -3.60 -8.42 -29.72
C THR A 451 -3.91 -9.15 -28.42
N ASN A 452 -4.39 -8.42 -27.40
CA ASN A 452 -4.86 -9.02 -26.15
C ASN A 452 -5.96 -10.06 -26.36
N ARG A 453 -6.91 -9.82 -27.27
CA ARG A 453 -7.91 -10.85 -27.67
C ARG A 453 -7.27 -12.17 -28.11
N TRP A 454 -6.17 -12.14 -28.87
CA TRP A 454 -5.49 -13.37 -29.28
C TRP A 454 -4.85 -14.05 -28.06
N ALA A 455 -4.14 -13.29 -27.22
CA ALA A 455 -3.48 -13.83 -26.03
C ALA A 455 -4.48 -14.43 -25.03
N ILE A 456 -5.66 -13.82 -24.85
CA ILE A 456 -6.77 -14.38 -24.08
C ILE A 456 -7.21 -15.73 -24.65
N GLY A 457 -7.30 -15.84 -25.98
CA GLY A 457 -7.62 -17.10 -26.66
C GLY A 457 -6.61 -18.20 -26.36
N GLU A 458 -5.31 -17.90 -26.44
CA GLU A 458 -4.25 -18.86 -26.10
C GLU A 458 -4.31 -19.27 -24.62
N CYS A 459 -4.61 -18.34 -23.71
CA CYS A 459 -4.84 -18.63 -22.28
C CYS A 459 -6.00 -19.62 -22.11
N HIS A 460 -7.14 -19.35 -22.77
CA HIS A 460 -8.32 -20.22 -22.72
C HIS A 460 -8.09 -21.60 -23.34
N ASP A 461 -7.32 -21.69 -24.42
CA ASP A 461 -6.98 -22.97 -25.06
C ASP A 461 -6.14 -23.87 -24.14
N GLN A 462 -5.35 -23.27 -23.23
CA GLN A 462 -4.65 -24.00 -22.17
C GLN A 462 -5.55 -24.37 -20.97
N GLY A 463 -6.81 -23.92 -20.96
CA GLY A 463 -7.74 -24.05 -19.83
C GLY A 463 -7.50 -23.02 -18.72
N GLY A 464 -6.70 -21.99 -19.01
CA GLY A 464 -6.40 -20.88 -18.12
C GLY A 464 -7.56 -19.89 -17.98
N LEU A 465 -7.36 -18.92 -17.10
CA LEU A 465 -8.29 -17.84 -16.80
C LEU A 465 -7.58 -16.51 -17.04
N ASN A 466 -8.24 -15.58 -17.71
CA ASN A 466 -7.72 -14.23 -17.92
C ASN A 466 -8.38 -13.22 -16.96
N ILE A 467 -7.56 -12.34 -16.40
CA ILE A 467 -8.02 -11.22 -15.59
C ILE A 467 -7.50 -9.94 -16.22
N GLU A 468 -8.39 -8.99 -16.44
CA GLU A 468 -8.05 -7.65 -16.93
C GLU A 468 -7.39 -6.86 -15.80
N ALA A 469 -6.10 -6.56 -15.92
CA ALA A 469 -5.32 -5.96 -14.84
C ALA A 469 -5.70 -4.48 -14.58
N HIS A 470 -5.41 -3.96 -13.37
CA HIS A 470 -5.38 -2.53 -13.01
C HIS A 470 -6.54 -1.67 -13.57
N GLY A 471 -7.78 -2.16 -13.46
CA GLY A 471 -9.00 -1.43 -13.82
C GLY A 471 -9.27 -1.36 -15.33
N LEU A 472 -9.00 -0.21 -15.96
CA LEU A 472 -9.23 0.01 -17.40
C LEU A 472 -7.90 0.21 -18.13
N GLY A 473 -6.91 -0.61 -17.79
CA GLY A 473 -5.56 -0.48 -18.31
C GLY A 473 -4.68 0.51 -17.55
N PRO A 474 -3.36 0.42 -17.75
CA PRO A 474 -2.47 1.45 -17.26
C PRO A 474 -2.78 2.72 -18.05
N PHE A 475 -2.71 3.88 -17.38
CA PHE A 475 -2.95 5.19 -18.03
C PHE A 475 -4.31 5.34 -18.75
N HIS A 476 -5.31 4.54 -18.38
CA HIS A 476 -6.65 4.49 -19.00
C HIS A 476 -6.66 4.07 -20.47
N ARG A 477 -5.68 3.25 -20.88
CA ARG A 477 -5.60 2.68 -22.22
C ARG A 477 -5.79 1.18 -22.14
N SER A 478 -6.95 0.69 -22.55
CA SER A 478 -7.20 -0.74 -22.62
C SER A 478 -8.37 -1.12 -23.51
N ASP A 479 -8.35 -2.36 -23.97
CA ASP A 479 -9.47 -3.05 -24.62
C ASP A 479 -10.42 -3.76 -23.65
N VAL A 480 -10.31 -3.58 -22.32
CA VAL A 480 -11.23 -4.17 -21.31
C VAL A 480 -12.69 -4.10 -21.76
N PRO A 481 -13.27 -2.92 -22.14
CA PRO A 481 -14.68 -2.89 -22.52
C PRO A 481 -14.99 -3.75 -23.75
N CYS A 482 -14.07 -3.85 -24.71
CA CYS A 482 -14.22 -4.73 -25.87
C CYS A 482 -14.18 -6.19 -25.45
N ASN A 483 -13.23 -6.59 -24.60
CA ASN A 483 -13.08 -7.97 -24.14
C ASN A 483 -14.30 -8.42 -23.32
N VAL A 484 -14.84 -7.54 -22.48
CA VAL A 484 -16.10 -7.75 -21.75
C VAL A 484 -17.28 -7.93 -22.71
N VAL A 485 -17.45 -7.03 -23.69
CA VAL A 485 -18.55 -7.12 -24.68
C VAL A 485 -18.47 -8.40 -25.52
N HIS A 486 -17.25 -8.85 -25.84
CA HIS A 486 -17.03 -10.09 -26.57
C HIS A 486 -17.16 -11.35 -25.69
N GLY A 487 -17.38 -11.20 -24.38
CA GLY A 487 -17.53 -12.31 -23.44
C GLY A 487 -16.25 -13.14 -23.29
N ILE A 488 -15.08 -12.51 -23.46
CA ILE A 488 -13.78 -13.19 -23.34
C ILE A 488 -13.04 -12.82 -22.06
N ALA A 489 -13.40 -11.75 -21.35
CA ALA A 489 -12.85 -11.46 -20.03
C ALA A 489 -13.47 -12.40 -18.97
N ASP A 490 -12.66 -13.02 -18.10
CA ASP A 490 -13.19 -13.86 -17.00
C ASP A 490 -13.34 -13.09 -15.68
N SER A 491 -12.45 -12.13 -15.42
CA SER A 491 -12.47 -11.29 -14.21
C SER A 491 -11.82 -9.92 -14.43
N LEU A 492 -12.12 -8.97 -13.56
CA LEU A 492 -11.60 -7.60 -13.57
C LEU A 492 -10.83 -7.34 -12.26
N ASP A 493 -9.58 -6.91 -12.38
CA ASP A 493 -8.68 -6.59 -11.25
C ASP A 493 -8.71 -5.09 -10.91
N GLN A 494 -8.69 -4.73 -9.62
CA GLN A 494 -8.53 -3.35 -9.13
C GLN A 494 -9.49 -2.32 -9.76
N LEU A 495 -10.71 -2.75 -10.12
CA LEU A 495 -11.68 -1.88 -10.75
C LEU A 495 -12.44 -1.04 -9.72
N ALA A 496 -12.51 0.27 -9.96
CA ALA A 496 -13.32 1.16 -9.14
C ALA A 496 -14.82 0.78 -9.21
N PRO A 497 -15.56 0.80 -8.10
CA PRO A 497 -16.97 0.38 -8.06
C PRO A 497 -17.85 1.06 -9.11
N GLU A 498 -17.67 2.36 -9.35
CA GLU A 498 -18.47 3.13 -10.29
C GLU A 498 -18.29 2.64 -11.74
N LYS A 499 -17.09 2.16 -12.08
CA LYS A 499 -16.80 1.56 -13.39
C LYS A 499 -17.41 0.17 -13.50
N TYR A 500 -17.37 -0.60 -12.41
CA TYR A 500 -18.01 -1.92 -12.36
C TYR A 500 -19.52 -1.82 -12.58
N PHE A 501 -20.20 -0.84 -11.95
CA PHE A 501 -21.64 -0.66 -12.15
C PHE A 501 -22.01 -0.39 -13.60
N ARG A 502 -21.17 0.33 -14.35
CA ARG A 502 -21.43 0.55 -15.79
C ARG A 502 -21.45 -0.76 -16.59
N PHE A 503 -20.61 -1.73 -16.23
CA PHE A 503 -20.67 -3.06 -16.85
C PHE A 503 -21.95 -3.80 -16.44
N LEU A 504 -22.33 -3.74 -15.16
CA LEU A 504 -23.58 -4.33 -14.66
C LEU A 504 -24.82 -3.74 -15.33
N ASP A 505 -24.87 -2.41 -15.50
CA ASP A 505 -25.95 -1.68 -16.18
C ASP A 505 -26.08 -2.10 -17.64
N CYS A 506 -24.95 -2.44 -18.28
CA CYS A 506 -24.94 -2.99 -19.63
C CYS A 506 -25.29 -4.48 -19.69
N GLY A 507 -25.58 -5.10 -18.54
CA GLY A 507 -25.97 -6.50 -18.42
C GLY A 507 -24.82 -7.50 -18.32
N PHE A 508 -23.57 -7.04 -18.29
CA PHE A 508 -22.39 -7.90 -18.14
C PHE A 508 -22.20 -8.32 -16.68
N GLN A 509 -21.88 -9.60 -16.46
CA GLN A 509 -21.68 -10.17 -15.13
C GLN A 509 -20.33 -10.87 -15.10
N LEU A 510 -19.38 -10.29 -14.35
CA LEU A 510 -18.00 -10.75 -14.31
C LEU A 510 -17.50 -10.78 -12.87
N SER A 511 -16.57 -11.68 -12.60
CA SER A 511 -15.88 -11.73 -11.32
C SER A 511 -15.07 -10.48 -11.08
N LEU A 512 -15.06 -10.02 -9.83
CA LEU A 512 -14.08 -9.08 -9.35
C LEU A 512 -12.95 -9.83 -8.67
N SER A 513 -11.73 -9.52 -9.09
CA SER A 513 -10.51 -9.93 -8.39
C SER A 513 -9.71 -8.70 -7.99
N ASN A 514 -8.74 -8.92 -7.12
CA ASN A 514 -7.85 -7.91 -6.63
C ASN A 514 -6.57 -8.57 -6.19
N GLY A 515 -5.47 -8.19 -6.83
CA GLY A 515 -4.12 -8.55 -6.43
C GLY A 515 -3.33 -7.35 -5.92
N SER A 516 -2.22 -7.62 -5.25
CA SER A 516 -1.39 -6.57 -4.67
C SER A 516 -0.50 -5.86 -5.68
N ASP A 517 -0.26 -6.46 -6.84
CA ASP A 517 0.79 -6.04 -7.79
C ASP A 517 2.15 -5.93 -7.07
N HIS A 518 2.46 -6.89 -6.18
CA HIS A 518 3.72 -6.91 -5.44
C HIS A 518 4.92 -6.94 -6.42
N PRO A 519 6.03 -6.21 -6.19
CA PRO A 519 6.39 -5.41 -5.00
C PRO A 519 5.87 -3.97 -4.97
N ALA A 520 4.95 -3.55 -5.83
CA ALA A 520 4.37 -2.20 -5.73
C ALA A 520 3.66 -1.99 -4.38
N ARG A 521 2.92 -3.01 -3.93
CA ARG A 521 2.30 -3.04 -2.60
C ARG A 521 2.70 -4.30 -1.82
N VAL A 522 2.31 -4.33 -0.55
CA VAL A 522 2.49 -5.51 0.31
C VAL A 522 1.65 -6.66 -0.24
N ALA A 523 2.23 -7.85 -0.35
CA ALA A 523 1.52 -9.03 -0.85
C ALA A 523 0.27 -9.32 0.01
N GLY A 524 -0.87 -9.55 -0.64
CA GLY A 524 -2.15 -9.78 0.02
C GLY A 524 -2.80 -8.57 0.69
N ILE A 525 -2.26 -7.34 0.56
CA ILE A 525 -2.89 -6.15 1.17
C ILE A 525 -4.29 -5.87 0.60
N ALA A 526 -4.46 -6.15 -0.69
CA ALA A 526 -5.74 -6.31 -1.35
C ALA A 526 -5.78 -7.74 -1.86
N ARG A 527 -6.93 -8.40 -1.73
CA ARG A 527 -7.08 -9.80 -2.09
C ARG A 527 -8.50 -10.13 -2.50
N THR A 528 -8.66 -11.29 -3.11
CA THR A 528 -9.93 -11.87 -3.51
C THR A 528 -10.27 -13.04 -2.60
N TYR A 529 -11.51 -13.12 -2.12
CA TYR A 529 -12.06 -14.34 -1.57
C TYR A 529 -12.92 -15.01 -2.63
N VAL A 530 -12.66 -16.29 -2.87
CA VAL A 530 -13.37 -17.08 -3.88
C VAL A 530 -14.07 -18.24 -3.20
N GLN A 531 -15.37 -18.39 -3.46
CA GLN A 531 -16.13 -19.52 -2.95
C GLN A 531 -15.91 -20.76 -3.81
N VAL A 532 -15.48 -21.85 -3.20
CA VAL A 532 -15.22 -23.14 -3.84
C VAL A 532 -16.25 -24.18 -3.43
N ASP A 533 -16.59 -25.08 -4.35
CA ASP A 533 -17.41 -26.26 -4.05
C ASP A 533 -16.49 -27.39 -3.57
N GLY A 534 -16.73 -27.92 -2.37
CA GLY A 534 -15.96 -29.02 -1.80
C GLY A 534 -14.57 -28.62 -1.31
N GLU A 535 -13.60 -29.54 -1.41
CA GLU A 535 -12.24 -29.30 -0.94
C GLU A 535 -11.51 -28.27 -1.81
N PHE A 536 -10.62 -27.50 -1.16
CA PHE A 536 -9.76 -26.56 -1.87
C PHE A 536 -8.80 -27.30 -2.79
N THR A 537 -8.84 -26.90 -4.06
CA THR A 537 -7.79 -27.15 -5.05
C THR A 537 -7.63 -25.87 -5.86
N TYR A 538 -6.47 -25.64 -6.45
CA TYR A 538 -6.30 -24.48 -7.32
C TYR A 538 -7.30 -24.47 -8.49
N LYS A 539 -7.66 -25.65 -9.01
CA LYS A 539 -8.71 -25.79 -10.03
C LYS A 539 -10.09 -25.35 -9.52
N SER A 540 -10.53 -25.83 -8.35
CA SER A 540 -11.83 -25.42 -7.77
C SER A 540 -11.86 -23.93 -7.45
N TRP A 541 -10.72 -23.34 -7.11
CA TRP A 541 -10.55 -21.90 -6.95
C TRP A 541 -10.75 -21.14 -8.26
N LEU A 542 -10.09 -21.53 -9.36
CA LEU A 542 -10.32 -20.92 -10.67
C LEU A 542 -11.78 -21.06 -11.14
N GLU A 543 -12.41 -22.22 -10.90
CA GLU A 543 -13.83 -22.42 -11.22
C GLU A 543 -14.77 -21.51 -10.41
N GLY A 544 -14.42 -21.19 -9.16
CA GLY A 544 -15.17 -20.21 -8.35
C GLY A 544 -15.14 -18.81 -8.97
N ILE A 545 -13.99 -18.41 -9.51
CA ILE A 545 -13.84 -17.16 -10.27
C ILE A 545 -14.68 -17.21 -11.55
N ARG A 546 -14.62 -18.29 -12.34
CA ARG A 546 -15.46 -18.43 -13.54
C ARG A 546 -16.97 -18.35 -13.25
N LYS A 547 -17.38 -18.74 -12.04
CA LYS A 547 -18.78 -18.72 -11.57
C LYS A 547 -19.19 -17.40 -10.91
N ASN A 548 -18.37 -16.35 -10.96
CA ASN A 548 -18.66 -15.05 -10.32
C ASN A 548 -18.81 -15.11 -8.80
N ARG A 549 -18.29 -16.15 -8.14
CA ARG A 549 -18.42 -16.36 -6.68
C ARG A 549 -17.26 -15.73 -5.93
N THR A 550 -17.09 -14.43 -6.13
CA THR A 550 -15.93 -13.67 -5.66
C THR A 550 -16.35 -12.40 -4.94
N PHE A 551 -15.57 -12.00 -3.94
CA PHE A 551 -15.54 -10.60 -3.50
C PHE A 551 -14.09 -10.17 -3.26
N THR A 552 -13.83 -8.87 -3.41
CA THR A 552 -12.51 -8.27 -3.21
C THR A 552 -12.49 -7.45 -1.93
N THR A 553 -11.38 -7.47 -1.20
CA THR A 553 -11.27 -6.76 0.07
C THR A 553 -9.83 -6.37 0.41
N SER A 554 -9.69 -5.29 1.17
CA SER A 554 -8.46 -4.87 1.87
C SER A 554 -8.54 -5.03 3.40
N GLY A 555 -9.58 -5.70 3.90
CA GLY A 555 -9.73 -6.01 5.32
C GLY A 555 -11.09 -6.63 5.66
N PRO A 556 -12.21 -5.92 5.43
CA PRO A 556 -13.54 -6.42 5.77
C PRO A 556 -13.95 -7.65 4.96
N LEU A 557 -14.40 -8.69 5.64
CA LEU A 557 -14.97 -9.91 5.08
C LEU A 557 -16.47 -9.72 4.91
N LEU A 558 -16.98 -10.07 3.73
CA LEU A 558 -18.34 -9.74 3.33
C LEU A 558 -19.14 -11.00 3.02
N PHE A 559 -20.40 -10.99 3.42
CA PHE A 559 -21.38 -12.01 3.07
C PHE A 559 -22.61 -11.32 2.53
N LEU A 560 -23.13 -11.85 1.43
CA LEU A 560 -24.43 -11.45 0.91
C LEU A 560 -25.22 -12.70 0.54
N GLU A 561 -26.47 -12.70 0.96
CA GLU A 561 -27.49 -13.62 0.50
C GLU A 561 -28.75 -12.83 0.15
N VAL A 562 -29.46 -13.24 -0.91
CA VAL A 562 -30.84 -12.78 -1.11
C VAL A 562 -31.72 -13.97 -1.48
N ASN A 563 -32.80 -14.18 -0.74
CA ASN A 563 -33.69 -15.34 -0.87
C ASN A 563 -32.93 -16.70 -0.95
N GLY A 564 -31.92 -16.93 -0.11
CA GLY A 564 -31.15 -18.19 -0.14
C GLY A 564 -30.02 -18.25 -1.17
N LYS A 565 -29.85 -17.21 -2.00
CA LYS A 565 -28.87 -17.17 -3.09
C LYS A 565 -27.67 -16.32 -2.73
N GLY A 566 -26.48 -16.90 -2.85
CA GLY A 566 -25.21 -16.26 -2.50
C GLY A 566 -24.63 -15.41 -3.62
N ILE A 567 -23.47 -14.82 -3.32
CA ILE A 567 -22.65 -14.05 -4.27
C ILE A 567 -22.39 -14.85 -5.55
N GLY A 568 -22.62 -14.23 -6.71
CA GLY A 568 -22.42 -14.82 -8.03
C GLY A 568 -23.62 -15.61 -8.57
N GLU A 569 -24.62 -15.94 -7.74
CA GLU A 569 -25.84 -16.58 -8.21
C GLU A 569 -26.82 -15.59 -8.85
N THR A 570 -27.55 -16.05 -9.86
CA THR A 570 -28.65 -15.30 -10.47
C THR A 570 -29.99 -15.74 -9.90
N LEU A 571 -30.81 -14.78 -9.49
CA LEU A 571 -32.20 -14.99 -9.11
C LEU A 571 -33.12 -14.52 -10.25
N VAL A 572 -34.19 -15.29 -10.48
CA VAL A 572 -35.32 -14.87 -11.32
C VAL A 572 -36.54 -14.81 -10.42
N ALA A 573 -37.14 -13.63 -10.33
CA ALA A 573 -38.33 -13.37 -9.54
C ALA A 573 -39.38 -12.63 -10.38
N GLU A 574 -40.65 -12.90 -10.12
CA GLU A 574 -41.75 -12.13 -10.70
C GLU A 574 -41.78 -10.74 -10.08
N GLU A 575 -42.25 -9.74 -10.83
CA GLU A 575 -42.42 -8.37 -10.34
C GLU A 575 -43.22 -8.38 -9.02
N GLN A 576 -42.83 -7.54 -8.06
CA GLN A 576 -43.39 -7.43 -6.71
C GLN A 576 -43.16 -8.64 -5.78
N THR A 577 -42.52 -9.72 -6.21
CA THR A 577 -42.03 -10.77 -5.30
C THR A 577 -41.10 -10.17 -4.24
N PRO A 578 -41.32 -10.41 -2.94
CA PRO A 578 -40.41 -9.95 -1.90
C PRO A 578 -39.02 -10.59 -2.03
N LEU A 579 -37.99 -9.76 -1.97
CA LEU A 579 -36.59 -10.14 -1.97
C LEU A 579 -36.00 -9.82 -0.61
N MET A 580 -35.71 -10.86 0.16
CA MET A 580 -35.09 -10.77 1.47
C MET A 580 -33.58 -10.71 1.33
N ILE A 581 -33.00 -9.53 1.50
CA ILE A 581 -31.56 -9.28 1.43
C ILE A 581 -30.99 -9.41 2.83
N ARG A 582 -29.93 -10.22 2.97
CA ARG A 582 -29.14 -10.36 4.18
C ARG A 582 -27.67 -10.10 3.86
N ALA A 583 -27.15 -8.97 4.35
CA ALA A 583 -25.76 -8.59 4.20
C ALA A 583 -25.06 -8.64 5.57
N ARG A 584 -23.88 -9.26 5.65
CA ARG A 584 -23.07 -9.31 6.87
C ARG A 584 -21.65 -8.89 6.57
N ALA A 585 -21.01 -8.27 7.55
CA ALA A 585 -19.61 -7.89 7.49
C ALA A 585 -18.89 -8.29 8.78
N TRP A 586 -17.63 -8.68 8.65
CA TRP A 586 -16.69 -8.82 9.76
C TRP A 586 -15.39 -8.09 9.39
N SER A 587 -14.73 -7.45 10.34
CA SER A 587 -13.45 -6.78 10.13
C SER A 587 -12.65 -6.79 11.43
N ARG A 588 -11.33 -6.95 11.33
CA ARG A 588 -10.42 -6.84 12.49
C ARG A 588 -10.28 -5.41 13.05
N TYR A 589 -10.83 -4.44 12.32
CA TYR A 589 -10.95 -3.02 12.68
C TYR A 589 -12.42 -2.59 12.66
N PRO A 590 -12.80 -1.49 13.35
CA PRO A 590 -14.13 -0.90 13.19
C PRO A 590 -14.52 -0.76 11.71
N ILE A 591 -15.73 -1.20 11.36
CA ILE A 591 -16.19 -1.25 9.96
C ILE A 591 -16.38 0.16 9.39
N GLY A 592 -16.88 1.10 10.19
CA GLY A 592 -17.24 2.44 9.70
C GLY A 592 -18.54 2.36 8.88
N GLN A 593 -18.53 2.89 7.67
CA GLN A 593 -19.74 2.89 6.84
C GLN A 593 -20.01 1.51 6.21
N PHE A 594 -21.25 1.02 6.37
CA PHE A 594 -21.76 -0.20 5.78
C PHE A 594 -23.04 0.10 5.00
N GLN A 595 -22.96 0.03 3.68
CA GLN A 595 -24.10 0.25 2.77
C GLN A 595 -24.50 -1.02 2.03
N VAL A 596 -25.81 -1.15 1.76
CA VAL A 596 -26.37 -2.07 0.75
C VAL A 596 -26.83 -1.24 -0.43
N VAL A 597 -26.34 -1.54 -1.63
CA VAL A 597 -26.62 -0.74 -2.83
C VAL A 597 -27.19 -1.62 -3.93
N SER A 598 -28.22 -1.14 -4.60
CA SER A 598 -28.82 -1.76 -5.79
C SER A 598 -29.23 -0.67 -6.78
N ASN A 599 -28.97 -0.86 -8.08
CA ASN A 599 -29.35 0.07 -9.15
C ASN A 599 -28.99 1.55 -8.84
N HIS A 600 -27.77 1.78 -8.33
CA HIS A 600 -27.26 3.10 -7.91
C HIS A 600 -27.99 3.75 -6.73
N ALA A 601 -28.95 3.05 -6.11
CA ALA A 601 -29.64 3.49 -4.90
C ALA A 601 -29.06 2.80 -3.66
N ILE A 602 -28.81 3.57 -2.61
CA ILE A 602 -28.49 3.05 -1.30
C ILE A 602 -29.79 2.58 -0.65
N LEU A 603 -29.92 1.27 -0.48
CA LEU A 603 -31.09 0.63 0.12
C LEU A 603 -31.02 0.62 1.66
N ALA A 604 -29.80 0.56 2.20
CA ALA A 604 -29.50 0.68 3.62
C ALA A 604 -28.13 1.35 3.80
N ASP A 605 -27.99 2.17 4.85
CA ASP A 605 -26.75 2.88 5.19
C ASP A 605 -26.62 2.91 6.72
N GLU A 606 -25.63 2.22 7.25
CA GLU A 606 -25.37 2.16 8.68
C GLU A 606 -23.91 2.53 8.99
N TRP A 607 -23.72 3.29 10.08
CA TRP A 607 -22.40 3.52 10.65
C TRP A 607 -22.14 2.53 11.78
N ILE A 608 -21.09 1.74 11.64
CA ILE A 608 -20.74 0.62 12.51
C ILE A 608 -19.44 0.95 13.26
N GLU A 609 -19.56 1.18 14.56
CA GLU A 609 -18.39 1.35 15.46
C GLU A 609 -17.71 0.01 15.79
N GLY A 610 -18.43 -1.10 15.64
CA GLY A 610 -17.95 -2.46 15.91
C GLY A 610 -17.20 -3.12 14.75
N THR A 611 -16.77 -4.34 15.01
CA THR A 611 -16.04 -5.22 14.07
C THR A 611 -16.93 -6.17 13.29
N SER A 612 -18.24 -6.18 13.56
CA SER A 612 -19.21 -7.02 12.87
C SER A 612 -20.52 -6.27 12.68
N ALA A 613 -21.21 -6.54 11.57
CA ALA A 613 -22.53 -5.98 11.31
C ALA A 613 -23.40 -6.92 10.47
N GLU A 614 -24.71 -6.71 10.56
CA GLU A 614 -25.71 -7.45 9.80
C GLU A 614 -26.87 -6.50 9.45
N ILE A 615 -27.20 -6.44 8.17
CA ILE A 615 -28.35 -5.71 7.63
C ILE A 615 -29.29 -6.73 7.00
N GLU A 616 -30.55 -6.69 7.41
CA GLU A 616 -31.65 -7.45 6.79
C GLU A 616 -32.72 -6.47 6.29
N ILE A 617 -32.99 -6.50 4.98
CA ILE A 617 -34.00 -5.66 4.34
C ILE A 617 -34.84 -6.46 3.36
N GLU A 618 -36.11 -6.09 3.24
CA GLU A 618 -37.02 -6.63 2.22
C GLU A 618 -37.27 -5.56 1.15
N ILE A 619 -37.04 -5.90 -0.11
CA ILE A 619 -37.38 -5.03 -1.25
C ILE A 619 -38.31 -5.76 -2.22
N PRO A 620 -39.21 -5.05 -2.92
CA PRO A 620 -39.98 -5.67 -3.99
C PRO A 620 -39.08 -5.93 -5.19
N ALA A 621 -39.40 -7.00 -5.89
CA ALA A 621 -38.87 -7.32 -7.20
C ALA A 621 -39.28 -6.27 -8.28
N GLU A 622 -38.30 -5.65 -8.96
CA GLU A 622 -38.42 -4.83 -10.19
C GLU A 622 -38.47 -5.61 -11.54
#